data_AF-A0A5E3XG64-F1
#
_entry.id   AF-A0A5E3XG64-F1
#
_cell.length_a   1.000
_cell.length_b   1.000
_cell.length_c   1.000
_cell.angle_alpha   90.00
_cell.angle_beta   90.00
_cell.angle_gamma   90.00
#
_symmetry.space_group_name_H-M   'P 1'
#
loop_
_entity.id
_entity.type
_entity.pdbx_description
1 polymer ?
#
loop_
_entity_poly.entity_id
_entity_poly.type
_entity_poly.pdbx_seq_one_letter_code
_entity_poly.pdbx_strand_id
1 'polypeptide(L)'
;MNTSDSEGEYWRSVSPVDQAFFAASDGDTDVEDNPPINAQTKRPAKPVPGQRVDDTPRPKRTATGTSNQPAPSPTKTLSQSMRNLSITPFASMKTEQARASTSSAQLTPPDSPIMPGALPKTPKLPSITLTDDSPSAPEVGSRALSLTASGFLPYPSLSPEMRARSLKPASTNGTMSGTLSAESSFRWDSESMPSPTSTVSFLPSRDTRDSYDDILKNALDEADKDIIAHHRRVKELDKRRIGYGVQLELARGVQRGRWSWADVTPSRMNLLRGPHAKVMPEMNKIMDCGHIYDPVHHAAPLWEEFDREQAAILENKGRGLGLLSGSFEGAEDWFGGRIQIIARLDRPGSMQPPTFVLEPPEMKRSYALARELGSRRLLVLKTAPPPPADATQKRKHYEPPLELFARKFVLMGRVFIPFDAKDGHVYAVETDEDYERDPIPDIGDGLRQPFWEFIKKHNPLALNYRQALSKWATRLDIGLSTSIPVLEFDEENIDYIEDVVPDGVKPGSNVAIEQKMTDGIGFTNGTALSAIARRIHLANRPGAVQGRIVGSKGLWLLHPTDRSLDEPPRIWIRRSQQKIILHELSRTGRIFALVQP
;
A
#
# COMPACT_ATOMS: atom_id res chain seq x y z
N MET A 1 -60.68 -30.25 24.56
CA MET A 1 -61.34 -31.55 24.33
C MET A 1 -60.31 -32.53 23.80
N ASN A 2 -60.54 -33.81 24.07
CA ASN A 2 -59.85 -35.00 23.57
C ASN A 2 -59.67 -34.98 22.03
N THR A 3 -58.71 -35.68 21.40
CA THR A 3 -57.58 -36.52 21.85
C THR A 3 -56.63 -36.81 20.67
N SER A 4 -55.41 -37.30 20.97
CA SER A 4 -54.68 -38.38 20.28
C SER A 4 -54.21 -38.27 18.81
N ASP A 5 -53.07 -38.85 18.39
CA ASP A 5 -51.83 -39.33 19.07
C ASP A 5 -50.76 -39.67 17.99
N SER A 6 -49.66 -40.36 18.38
CA SER A 6 -48.42 -40.75 17.67
C SER A 6 -47.34 -39.65 17.62
N GLU A 7 -46.27 -39.68 18.43
CA GLU A 7 -45.23 -40.71 18.70
C GLU A 7 -44.20 -40.83 17.56
N GLY A 8 -42.88 -40.94 17.79
CA GLY A 8 -42.11 -41.05 19.05
C GLY A 8 -40.85 -40.15 19.08
N GLU A 9 -40.22 -39.85 20.22
CA GLU A 9 -39.47 -40.72 21.18
C GLU A 9 -37.96 -40.84 20.82
N TYR A 10 -36.97 -40.81 21.73
CA TYR A 10 -36.98 -40.61 23.19
C TYR A 10 -35.65 -40.01 23.76
N TRP A 11 -35.74 -38.89 24.52
CA TRP A 11 -34.93 -38.47 25.71
C TRP A 11 -33.38 -38.28 25.61
N ARG A 12 -32.68 -37.38 26.35
CA ARG A 12 -32.70 -36.87 27.76
C ARG A 12 -32.11 -37.87 28.80
N SER A 13 -31.37 -37.50 29.85
CA SER A 13 -30.86 -36.19 30.37
C SER A 13 -29.98 -36.35 31.64
N VAL A 14 -29.42 -35.24 32.18
CA VAL A 14 -28.84 -35.04 33.55
C VAL A 14 -27.45 -35.69 33.80
N SER A 15 -26.30 -34.99 33.85
CA SER A 15 -25.72 -34.06 34.88
C SER A 15 -25.21 -34.77 36.17
N PRO A 16 -24.41 -34.14 37.08
CA PRO A 16 -23.31 -33.15 36.95
C PRO A 16 -22.03 -33.53 37.78
N VAL A 17 -21.04 -32.61 37.89
CA VAL A 17 -20.02 -32.55 39.00
C VAL A 17 -18.92 -33.66 38.95
N ASP A 18 -17.69 -33.56 39.50
CA ASP A 18 -17.05 -32.62 40.46
C ASP A 18 -15.62 -32.14 40.03
N GLN A 19 -14.76 -31.74 40.99
CA GLN A 19 -13.41 -31.19 40.87
C GLN A 19 -12.23 -32.16 41.16
N ALA A 20 -11.02 -31.68 40.84
CA ALA A 20 -9.75 -31.89 41.57
C ALA A 20 -8.88 -33.18 41.36
N PHE A 21 -7.63 -33.04 41.83
CA PHE A 21 -6.51 -34.00 41.95
C PHE A 21 -5.86 -34.61 40.70
N PHE A 22 -4.57 -34.30 40.53
CA PHE A 22 -3.52 -35.33 40.50
C PHE A 22 -2.20 -34.75 41.05
N ALA A 23 -1.54 -35.49 41.94
CA ALA A 23 -0.22 -35.16 42.48
C ALA A 23 0.48 -36.43 43.00
N ALA A 24 1.81 -36.49 42.82
CA ALA A 24 2.79 -37.40 43.42
C ALA A 24 2.61 -38.92 43.26
N SER A 25 3.72 -39.58 42.89
CA SER A 25 4.02 -40.97 43.22
C SER A 25 5.55 -41.13 43.27
N ASP A 26 6.10 -41.31 44.47
CA ASP A 26 7.54 -41.49 44.71
C ASP A 26 7.97 -42.98 44.66
N GLY A 27 9.28 -43.23 44.60
CA GLY A 27 9.91 -44.55 44.82
C GLY A 27 10.66 -45.13 43.59
N ASP A 28 11.88 -45.69 43.72
CA ASP A 28 12.75 -45.70 44.92
C ASP A 28 14.25 -45.96 44.60
N THR A 29 15.11 -45.71 45.60
CA THR A 29 16.54 -46.10 45.84
C THR A 29 17.49 -46.63 44.74
N ASP A 30 18.65 -45.97 44.58
CA ASP A 30 20.03 -46.46 44.93
C ASP A 30 21.08 -45.39 44.49
N VAL A 31 22.14 -44.95 45.21
CA VAL A 31 23.18 -45.55 46.10
C VAL A 31 24.32 -46.24 45.30
N GLU A 32 25.63 -45.96 45.47
CA GLU A 32 26.39 -45.01 46.32
C GLU A 32 26.66 -43.65 45.58
N ASP A 33 27.79 -42.91 45.52
CA ASP A 33 29.21 -42.93 46.02
C ASP A 33 29.75 -41.45 46.11
N ASN A 34 30.91 -41.23 46.77
CA ASN A 34 31.74 -40.02 46.68
C ASN A 34 33.18 -40.29 47.18
N PRO A 35 34.23 -39.83 46.47
CA PRO A 35 35.31 -39.15 47.21
C PRO A 35 35.96 -37.92 46.52
N PRO A 36 36.35 -36.87 47.28
CA PRO A 36 36.96 -35.64 46.76
C PRO A 36 38.50 -35.56 46.95
N ILE A 37 39.21 -34.82 46.08
CA ILE A 37 40.63 -34.43 46.28
C ILE A 37 40.88 -32.96 45.91
N ASN A 38 41.62 -32.24 46.77
CA ASN A 38 42.15 -30.89 46.54
C ASN A 38 43.45 -30.89 45.70
N ALA A 39 43.76 -29.81 44.97
CA ALA A 39 44.97 -29.00 45.20
C ALA A 39 45.33 -27.94 44.11
N GLN A 40 45.70 -26.75 44.59
CA GLN A 40 46.85 -25.91 44.18
C GLN A 40 47.12 -25.52 42.70
N THR A 41 46.83 -24.24 42.42
CA THR A 41 47.74 -23.23 41.83
C THR A 41 48.91 -23.63 40.91
N LYS A 42 48.97 -23.02 39.71
CA LYS A 42 50.13 -22.23 39.23
C LYS A 42 49.81 -21.30 38.04
N ARG A 43 50.43 -20.12 38.02
CA ARG A 43 50.64 -19.28 36.80
C ARG A 43 51.98 -19.66 36.17
N PRO A 44 52.15 -19.54 34.85
CA PRO A 44 52.91 -18.40 34.27
C PRO A 44 52.19 -17.80 33.03
N ALA A 45 52.16 -16.48 32.80
CA ALA A 45 53.21 -15.55 32.34
C ALA A 45 53.35 -15.42 30.81
N LYS A 46 53.30 -14.17 30.33
CA LYS A 46 53.66 -13.62 29.00
C LYS A 46 54.86 -12.67 29.20
N PRO A 47 55.49 -12.09 28.16
CA PRO A 47 55.73 -12.53 26.77
C PRO A 47 57.23 -12.43 26.38
N VAL A 48 57.61 -12.66 25.11
CA VAL A 48 58.73 -11.96 24.41
C VAL A 48 58.68 -12.24 22.87
N PRO A 49 59.24 -11.39 21.98
CA PRO A 49 58.93 -11.43 20.53
C PRO A 49 60.10 -11.76 19.57
N GLY A 50 59.75 -12.09 18.32
CA GLY A 50 60.62 -12.33 17.15
C GLY A 50 59.88 -13.22 16.13
N GLN A 51 60.07 -13.16 14.81
CA GLN A 51 60.98 -12.37 13.95
C GLN A 51 60.28 -12.00 12.63
N ARG A 52 60.82 -11.01 11.88
CA ARG A 52 60.52 -10.82 10.45
C ARG A 52 61.28 -11.85 9.60
N VAL A 53 60.65 -12.31 8.51
CA VAL A 53 61.33 -12.67 7.27
C VAL A 53 60.46 -12.18 6.12
N ASP A 54 60.98 -11.24 5.32
CA ASP A 54 60.51 -10.99 3.96
C ASP A 54 61.22 -11.97 3.03
N ASP A 55 60.54 -12.52 2.01
CA ASP A 55 61.19 -12.74 0.71
C ASP A 55 60.19 -13.06 -0.42
N THR A 56 60.40 -12.43 -1.57
CA THR A 56 59.73 -12.76 -2.84
C THR A 56 60.65 -13.61 -3.72
N PRO A 57 60.10 -14.41 -4.64
CA PRO A 57 60.61 -14.27 -6.00
C PRO A 57 59.56 -14.34 -7.11
N ARG A 58 59.65 -13.39 -8.06
CA ARG A 58 59.28 -13.57 -9.47
C ARG A 58 60.56 -13.94 -10.23
N PRO A 59 60.49 -14.73 -11.31
CA PRO A 59 60.06 -14.22 -12.62
C PRO A 59 58.99 -15.18 -13.22
N LYS A 60 58.81 -15.48 -14.52
CA LYS A 60 59.46 -15.11 -15.80
C LYS A 60 58.40 -15.13 -16.92
N ARG A 61 58.79 -15.40 -18.18
CA ARG A 61 57.92 -15.66 -19.34
C ARG A 61 58.54 -16.80 -20.16
N THR A 62 57.68 -17.61 -20.79
CA THR A 62 57.94 -18.32 -22.06
C THR A 62 56.61 -18.48 -22.80
N ALA A 63 56.67 -18.61 -24.12
CA ALA A 63 55.50 -18.79 -24.98
C ALA A 63 55.89 -19.58 -26.23
N THR A 64 55.00 -20.47 -26.69
CA THR A 64 54.88 -21.00 -28.08
C THR A 64 53.75 -22.05 -28.10
N GLY A 65 52.94 -22.11 -29.17
CA GLY A 65 51.89 -23.14 -29.29
C GLY A 65 50.83 -22.85 -30.35
N THR A 66 51.18 -22.94 -31.63
CA THR A 66 50.26 -22.79 -32.76
C THR A 66 49.60 -24.12 -33.15
N SER A 67 48.31 -24.12 -33.48
CA SER A 67 47.69 -25.15 -34.33
C SER A 67 46.45 -24.61 -35.07
N ASN A 68 46.09 -25.28 -36.17
CA ASN A 68 45.23 -24.77 -37.25
C ASN A 68 43.71 -24.97 -37.03
N GLN A 69 42.91 -24.26 -37.83
CA GLN A 69 41.49 -24.60 -38.10
C GLN A 69 41.36 -25.84 -39.01
N PRO A 70 40.14 -26.38 -39.21
CA PRO A 70 39.35 -25.93 -40.37
C PRO A 70 37.86 -25.62 -40.09
N ALA A 71 37.26 -24.81 -40.97
CA ALA A 71 35.81 -24.64 -41.16
C ALA A 71 35.38 -25.39 -42.47
N PRO A 72 34.09 -25.54 -42.88
CA PRO A 72 32.94 -24.60 -42.79
C PRO A 72 31.94 -25.04 -41.68
N SER A 73 30.62 -24.79 -41.62
CA SER A 73 29.55 -24.38 -42.56
C SER A 73 28.44 -23.55 -41.89
N PRO A 74 27.55 -22.84 -42.63
CA PRO A 74 26.78 -21.73 -42.07
C PRO A 74 25.30 -22.01 -41.76
N THR A 75 24.82 -21.47 -40.63
CA THR A 75 23.40 -21.26 -40.33
C THR A 75 23.17 -19.77 -40.09
N LYS A 76 22.23 -19.14 -40.84
CA LYS A 76 21.96 -17.70 -40.72
C LYS A 76 21.12 -17.39 -39.48
N THR A 77 21.59 -16.50 -38.60
CA THR A 77 20.85 -16.00 -37.44
C THR A 77 20.69 -14.48 -37.47
N LEU A 78 19.50 -13.99 -37.12
CA LEU A 78 19.21 -12.56 -36.97
C LEU A 78 19.84 -12.04 -35.66
N SER A 79 20.97 -11.32 -35.74
CA SER A 79 21.57 -10.66 -34.57
C SER A 79 22.43 -9.45 -34.95
N GLN A 80 21.80 -8.35 -35.37
CA GLN A 80 22.54 -7.11 -35.69
C GLN A 80 21.75 -5.78 -35.53
N SER A 81 20.62 -5.77 -34.81
CA SER A 81 19.75 -4.57 -34.70
C SER A 81 19.51 -4.07 -33.25
N MET A 82 20.19 -4.63 -32.24
CA MET A 82 19.98 -4.29 -30.81
C MET A 82 21.28 -3.93 -30.06
N ARG A 83 22.24 -3.31 -30.76
CA ARG A 83 23.48 -2.76 -30.15
C ARG A 83 23.70 -1.32 -30.57
N ASN A 84 22.94 -0.39 -29.98
CA ASN A 84 23.21 1.06 -29.95
C ASN A 84 22.31 1.76 -28.91
N LEU A 85 22.53 1.45 -27.63
CA LEU A 85 22.05 2.26 -26.49
C LEU A 85 23.21 2.50 -25.51
N SER A 86 24.33 2.99 -26.04
CA SER A 86 25.46 3.47 -25.23
C SER A 86 25.16 4.89 -24.73
N ILE A 87 24.79 5.02 -23.45
CA ILE A 87 24.63 6.32 -22.80
C ILE A 87 26.02 6.95 -22.65
N THR A 88 26.29 8.05 -23.37
CA THR A 88 27.49 8.87 -23.23
C THR A 88 27.17 10.17 -22.48
N PRO A 89 28.09 10.66 -21.61
CA PRO A 89 27.83 11.83 -20.78
C PRO A 89 27.84 13.13 -21.60
N PHE A 90 26.90 14.03 -21.31
CA PHE A 90 26.81 15.34 -21.97
C PHE A 90 27.95 16.27 -21.54
N ALA A 91 28.90 16.51 -22.45
CA ALA A 91 29.91 17.56 -22.29
C ALA A 91 29.33 18.94 -22.66
N SER A 92 29.72 19.98 -21.92
CA SER A 92 29.23 21.34 -22.14
C SER A 92 30.04 22.08 -23.21
N MET A 93 29.35 22.64 -24.21
CA MET A 93 29.86 23.76 -25.02
C MET A 93 28.78 24.84 -25.16
N LYS A 94 29.23 26.08 -25.36
CA LYS A 94 28.40 27.28 -25.53
C LYS A 94 28.64 27.91 -26.91
N THR A 95 27.74 28.84 -27.24
CA THR A 95 28.01 30.09 -27.99
C THR A 95 27.56 30.11 -29.47
N GLU A 96 26.41 30.78 -29.66
CA GLU A 96 26.06 31.74 -30.72
C GLU A 96 25.43 31.36 -32.08
N GLN A 97 24.33 32.11 -32.33
CA GLN A 97 23.77 32.58 -33.61
C GLN A 97 23.23 31.51 -34.61
N ALA A 98 22.23 31.78 -35.45
CA ALA A 98 21.56 33.04 -35.80
C ALA A 98 20.01 32.91 -35.95
N ARG A 99 19.38 34.02 -36.35
CA ARG A 99 17.92 34.23 -36.50
C ARG A 99 17.23 33.27 -37.48
N ALA A 100 16.00 32.87 -37.15
CA ALA A 100 14.88 32.73 -38.09
C ALA A 100 13.56 33.04 -37.36
N SER A 101 12.58 33.62 -38.05
CA SER A 101 11.34 34.13 -37.44
C SER A 101 10.09 33.69 -38.20
N THR A 102 9.16 33.03 -37.51
CA THR A 102 7.80 32.73 -37.98
C THR A 102 6.80 32.93 -36.85
N SER A 103 5.58 33.33 -37.22
CA SER A 103 4.53 33.78 -36.30
C SER A 103 3.32 32.83 -36.26
N SER A 104 2.80 32.54 -35.07
CA SER A 104 1.45 31.99 -34.90
C SER A 104 0.83 32.39 -33.56
N ALA A 105 -0.50 32.52 -33.57
CA ALA A 105 -1.34 33.16 -32.56
C ALA A 105 -1.09 32.78 -31.08
N GLN A 106 -1.11 33.81 -30.22
CA GLN A 106 -1.47 33.62 -28.82
C GLN A 106 -2.99 33.46 -28.70
N LEU A 107 -3.44 32.44 -27.97
CA LEU A 107 -4.82 32.34 -27.46
C LEU A 107 -4.79 32.55 -25.95
N THR A 108 -5.58 33.50 -25.46
CA THR A 108 -5.77 33.77 -24.03
C THR A 108 -6.72 32.73 -23.42
N PRO A 109 -6.38 32.11 -22.27
CA PRO A 109 -7.35 31.32 -21.50
C PRO A 109 -8.41 32.25 -20.88
N PRO A 110 -9.67 31.80 -20.74
CA PRO A 110 -10.76 32.61 -20.16
C PRO A 110 -10.68 32.72 -18.63
N ASP A 111 -11.34 33.75 -18.09
CA ASP A 111 -11.32 34.12 -16.68
C ASP A 111 -11.94 33.06 -15.74
N SER A 112 -11.38 32.97 -14.52
CA SER A 112 -11.97 32.20 -13.42
C SER A 112 -13.08 33.01 -12.72
N PRO A 113 -14.20 32.39 -12.31
CA PRO A 113 -15.33 33.09 -11.71
C PRO A 113 -15.00 33.68 -10.33
N ILE A 114 -15.49 34.89 -10.09
CA ILE A 114 -15.30 35.67 -8.85
C ILE A 114 -16.14 35.07 -7.72
N MET A 115 -15.50 34.73 -6.59
CA MET A 115 -16.16 34.38 -5.33
C MET A 115 -16.45 35.65 -4.50
N PRO A 116 -17.71 35.93 -4.12
CA PRO A 116 -18.06 37.10 -3.33
C PRO A 116 -18.12 36.84 -1.81
N GLY A 117 -17.89 37.90 -1.02
CA GLY A 117 -18.48 38.06 0.32
C GLY A 117 -17.69 37.51 1.51
N ALA A 118 -16.98 38.40 2.21
CA ALA A 118 -16.58 38.17 3.60
C ALA A 118 -17.74 38.47 4.56
N LEU A 119 -17.94 37.65 5.59
CA LEU A 119 -18.92 37.84 6.66
C LEU A 119 -18.27 37.56 8.05
N PRO A 120 -18.89 37.98 9.18
CA PRO A 120 -18.19 38.85 10.12
C PRO A 120 -17.64 38.18 11.40
N LYS A 121 -16.91 38.99 12.16
CA LYS A 121 -16.34 38.68 13.49
C LYS A 121 -17.43 38.24 14.47
N THR A 122 -17.18 37.16 15.20
CA THR A 122 -18.03 36.69 16.31
C THR A 122 -17.89 37.56 17.57
N PRO A 123 -18.95 37.65 18.40
CA PRO A 123 -18.94 38.45 19.62
C PRO A 123 -18.24 37.75 20.80
N LYS A 124 -17.86 38.54 21.82
CA LYS A 124 -17.29 38.04 23.08
C LYS A 124 -18.37 37.36 23.94
N LEU A 125 -18.02 36.23 24.57
CA LEU A 125 -18.76 35.65 25.70
C LEU A 125 -18.12 36.12 27.03
N PRO A 126 -18.89 36.22 28.12
CA PRO A 126 -18.39 36.66 29.43
C PRO A 126 -17.66 35.53 30.17
N SER A 127 -16.80 35.93 31.13
CA SER A 127 -16.20 35.02 32.10
C SER A 127 -17.22 34.60 33.17
N ILE A 128 -17.15 33.36 33.64
CA ILE A 128 -17.87 32.86 34.82
C ILE A 128 -16.85 32.27 35.79
N THR A 129 -17.02 32.58 37.07
CA THR A 129 -16.04 32.31 38.13
C THR A 129 -16.09 30.85 38.62
N LEU A 130 -14.94 30.34 39.07
CA LEU A 130 -14.83 29.09 39.81
C LEU A 130 -15.34 29.23 41.25
N THR A 131 -15.96 28.17 41.77
CA THR A 131 -16.03 27.86 43.21
C THR A 131 -15.74 26.38 43.40
N ASP A 132 -14.88 26.06 44.36
CA ASP A 132 -14.56 24.69 44.78
C ASP A 132 -15.74 24.04 45.52
N ASP A 133 -15.84 22.71 45.45
CA ASP A 133 -16.16 21.88 46.62
C ASP A 133 -15.83 20.40 46.35
N SER A 134 -15.63 19.62 47.42
CA SER A 134 -15.14 18.23 47.41
C SER A 134 -15.59 17.48 48.67
N PRO A 135 -15.41 16.14 48.80
CA PRO A 135 -15.45 15.07 47.79
C PRO A 135 -16.38 13.90 48.23
N SER A 136 -16.62 12.91 47.35
CA SER A 136 -17.21 11.62 47.76
C SER A 136 -16.69 10.42 46.96
N ALA A 137 -16.81 9.22 47.55
CA ALA A 137 -16.17 7.97 47.11
C ALA A 137 -16.92 7.26 45.94
N PRO A 138 -16.30 6.26 45.26
CA PRO A 138 -16.77 5.80 43.95
C PRO A 138 -17.78 4.63 43.99
N GLU A 139 -18.72 4.63 43.04
CA GLU A 139 -19.49 3.45 42.66
C GLU A 139 -18.94 2.78 41.39
N VAL A 140 -19.12 1.45 41.28
CA VAL A 140 -18.58 0.62 40.20
C VAL A 140 -19.54 0.60 39.00
N GLY A 141 -19.38 1.58 38.10
CA GLY A 141 -20.13 1.67 36.83
C GLY A 141 -19.46 0.93 35.67
N SER A 142 -20.11 -0.13 35.15
CA SER A 142 -19.64 -0.92 34.01
C SER A 142 -19.73 -0.14 32.68
N ARG A 143 -18.61 0.44 32.23
CA ARG A 143 -18.52 1.11 30.94
C ARG A 143 -18.45 0.12 29.77
N ALA A 144 -19.56 -0.01 29.04
CA ALA A 144 -19.54 -0.52 27.67
C ALA A 144 -18.76 0.45 26.75
N LEU A 145 -17.81 -0.06 25.97
CA LEU A 145 -17.02 0.73 25.03
C LEU A 145 -17.82 0.97 23.74
N SER A 146 -18.32 2.20 23.56
CA SER A 146 -18.96 2.61 22.31
C SER A 146 -17.91 2.96 21.26
N LEU A 147 -17.60 1.99 20.38
CA LEU A 147 -16.76 2.20 19.20
C LEU A 147 -17.52 2.98 18.12
N THR A 148 -17.45 4.31 18.17
CA THR A 148 -18.01 5.17 17.11
C THR A 148 -17.10 5.19 15.89
N ALA A 149 -17.64 4.83 14.73
CA ALA A 149 -16.93 4.79 13.43
C ALA A 149 -16.64 6.20 12.86
N SER A 150 -15.89 7.00 13.61
CA SER A 150 -15.56 8.41 13.34
C SER A 150 -14.49 8.61 12.25
N GLY A 151 -14.60 7.85 11.15
CA GLY A 151 -13.79 7.99 9.93
C GLY A 151 -14.41 8.84 8.83
N PHE A 152 -15.72 9.12 8.91
CA PHE A 152 -16.44 9.98 7.97
C PHE A 152 -16.62 11.39 8.54
N LEU A 153 -16.38 12.41 7.70
CA LEU A 153 -16.90 13.75 7.97
C LEU A 153 -18.44 13.69 7.85
N PRO A 154 -19.20 14.31 8.77
CA PRO A 154 -20.64 14.36 8.65
C PRO A 154 -21.03 15.17 7.41
N TYR A 155 -21.83 14.58 6.52
CA TYR A 155 -22.51 15.35 5.47
C TYR A 155 -23.47 16.36 6.11
N PRO A 156 -23.60 17.58 5.57
CA PRO A 156 -24.58 18.54 6.06
C PRO A 156 -25.99 17.96 5.83
N SER A 157 -26.75 17.77 6.90
CA SER A 157 -28.14 17.34 6.82
C SER A 157 -28.99 18.44 6.18
N LEU A 158 -29.71 18.09 5.11
CA LEU A 158 -30.71 18.99 4.53
C LEU A 158 -31.80 19.27 5.59
N SER A 159 -32.16 20.54 5.77
CA SER A 159 -33.07 20.96 6.84
C SER A 159 -34.48 20.35 6.65
N PRO A 160 -35.24 20.10 7.73
CA PRO A 160 -36.59 19.54 7.63
C PRO A 160 -37.55 20.34 6.73
N GLU A 161 -37.35 21.66 6.62
CA GLU A 161 -38.16 22.57 5.81
C GLU A 161 -38.13 22.23 4.31
N MET A 162 -37.03 21.64 3.81
CA MET A 162 -36.91 21.17 2.42
C MET A 162 -37.86 20.01 2.08
N ARG A 163 -38.40 19.29 3.08
CA ARG A 163 -39.39 18.21 2.85
C ARG A 163 -40.84 18.69 2.76
N ALA A 164 -41.13 19.93 3.13
CA ALA A 164 -42.50 20.41 3.34
C ALA A 164 -43.14 21.15 2.14
N ARG A 165 -42.56 21.05 0.92
CA ARG A 165 -43.05 21.77 -0.27
C ARG A 165 -43.18 20.90 -1.54
N SER A 166 -44.00 19.86 -1.44
CA SER A 166 -44.74 19.32 -2.59
C SER A 166 -46.06 18.71 -2.11
N LEU A 167 -46.96 18.38 -3.03
CA LEU A 167 -48.32 17.88 -2.82
C LEU A 167 -49.32 18.89 -2.19
N LYS A 168 -49.98 19.67 -3.07
CA LYS A 168 -51.40 20.00 -2.93
C LYS A 168 -52.13 19.51 -4.18
N PRO A 169 -53.23 18.74 -4.07
CA PRO A 169 -54.06 18.42 -5.21
C PRO A 169 -54.97 19.61 -5.56
N ALA A 170 -55.18 19.84 -6.85
CA ALA A 170 -56.22 20.74 -7.35
C ALA A 170 -57.03 19.98 -8.42
N SER A 171 -58.32 19.81 -8.17
CA SER A 171 -59.27 19.28 -9.14
C SER A 171 -60.02 20.44 -9.79
N THR A 172 -60.04 20.48 -11.12
CA THR A 172 -61.25 20.78 -11.91
C THR A 172 -61.04 20.47 -13.40
N ASN A 173 -62.00 19.70 -13.94
CA ASN A 173 -62.51 19.64 -15.32
C ASN A 173 -61.76 20.37 -16.45
N GLY A 174 -61.41 19.63 -17.51
CA GLY A 174 -60.91 20.17 -18.78
C GLY A 174 -61.03 19.18 -19.94
N THR A 175 -62.25 18.98 -20.46
CA THR A 175 -62.50 18.08 -21.60
C THR A 175 -61.98 18.67 -22.91
N MET A 176 -60.98 18.04 -23.53
CA MET A 176 -60.69 18.16 -24.97
C MET A 176 -60.12 16.84 -25.50
N SER A 177 -60.53 16.45 -26.71
CA SER A 177 -60.06 15.23 -27.38
C SER A 177 -58.73 15.51 -28.11
N GLY A 178 -57.79 14.56 -28.06
CA GLY A 178 -56.46 14.73 -28.63
C GLY A 178 -55.69 13.42 -28.71
N THR A 179 -56.00 12.59 -29.71
CA THR A 179 -55.29 11.33 -29.97
C THR A 179 -53.92 11.58 -30.59
N LEU A 180 -52.86 11.44 -29.79
CA LEU A 180 -51.49 11.24 -30.26
C LEU A 180 -50.85 10.10 -29.46
N SER A 181 -50.67 8.95 -30.11
CA SER A 181 -49.84 7.87 -29.55
C SER A 181 -48.36 8.20 -29.77
N ALA A 182 -47.55 8.00 -28.74
CA ALA A 182 -46.11 8.21 -28.76
C ALA A 182 -45.38 7.16 -27.90
N GLU A 183 -45.71 5.87 -28.11
CA GLU A 183 -45.02 4.75 -27.47
C GLU A 183 -43.59 4.56 -28.03
N SER A 184 -42.67 5.45 -27.63
CA SER A 184 -41.23 5.24 -27.85
C SER A 184 -40.69 4.19 -26.87
N SER A 185 -41.10 2.93 -27.09
CA SER A 185 -40.63 1.78 -26.34
C SER A 185 -39.22 1.38 -26.82
N PHE A 186 -38.18 1.98 -26.23
CA PHE A 186 -36.79 1.59 -26.49
C PHE A 186 -36.50 0.22 -25.86
N ARG A 187 -36.96 -0.85 -26.52
CA ARG A 187 -36.73 -2.24 -26.10
C ARG A 187 -35.25 -2.56 -26.16
N TRP A 188 -34.72 -3.01 -25.02
CA TRP A 188 -33.54 -3.87 -25.01
C TRP A 188 -34.00 -5.30 -25.29
N ASP A 189 -34.01 -5.70 -26.56
CA ASP A 189 -34.35 -7.06 -26.97
C ASP A 189 -33.23 -8.03 -26.54
N SER A 190 -33.42 -8.64 -25.37
CA SER A 190 -32.43 -9.45 -24.64
C SER A 190 -32.02 -10.76 -25.31
N GLU A 191 -32.64 -11.12 -26.44
CA GLU A 191 -32.38 -12.35 -27.20
C GLU A 191 -31.17 -12.25 -28.15
N SER A 192 -30.49 -11.10 -28.19
CA SER A 192 -29.37 -10.83 -29.11
C SER A 192 -28.02 -10.57 -28.42
N MET A 193 -27.87 -10.94 -27.14
CA MET A 193 -26.54 -10.98 -26.49
C MET A 193 -25.64 -11.97 -27.25
N PRO A 194 -24.54 -11.53 -27.89
CA PRO A 194 -23.64 -12.45 -28.56
C PRO A 194 -22.97 -13.35 -27.53
N SER A 195 -22.95 -14.66 -27.79
CA SER A 195 -22.19 -15.63 -26.99
C SER A 195 -20.77 -15.11 -26.74
N PRO A 196 -20.23 -15.23 -25.50
CA PRO A 196 -18.96 -14.61 -25.11
C PRO A 196 -17.87 -14.98 -26.12
N THR A 197 -17.55 -14.03 -26.99
CA THR A 197 -16.88 -14.33 -28.25
C THR A 197 -15.44 -14.68 -27.93
N SER A 198 -15.04 -15.91 -28.25
CA SER A 198 -13.80 -16.53 -27.78
C SER A 198 -12.61 -15.58 -27.96
N THR A 199 -12.13 -15.04 -26.84
CA THR A 199 -11.17 -13.95 -26.80
C THR A 199 -9.84 -14.41 -27.38
N VAL A 200 -9.67 -14.19 -28.70
CA VAL A 200 -8.45 -14.56 -29.43
C VAL A 200 -7.26 -14.01 -28.66
N SER A 201 -6.40 -14.92 -28.21
CA SER A 201 -5.45 -14.64 -27.14
C SER A 201 -4.29 -13.78 -27.63
N PHE A 202 -4.49 -12.46 -27.66
CA PHE A 202 -3.48 -11.42 -27.94
C PHE A 202 -2.34 -11.35 -26.90
N LEU A 203 -2.19 -12.40 -26.09
CA LEU A 203 -1.11 -12.62 -25.15
C LEU A 203 0.20 -12.79 -25.94
N PRO A 204 1.33 -12.22 -25.48
CA PRO A 204 2.63 -12.47 -26.10
C PRO A 204 3.02 -13.95 -26.03
N SER A 205 3.91 -14.39 -26.93
CA SER A 205 4.55 -15.70 -26.83
C SER A 205 5.23 -15.85 -25.47
N ARG A 206 5.34 -17.09 -24.98
CA ARG A 206 5.97 -17.39 -23.70
C ARG A 206 7.37 -16.78 -23.61
N ASP A 207 8.19 -16.99 -24.63
CA ASP A 207 9.54 -16.44 -24.78
C ASP A 207 9.58 -14.90 -24.67
N THR A 208 8.54 -14.22 -25.19
CA THR A 208 8.40 -12.76 -25.07
C THR A 208 8.10 -12.35 -23.62
N ARG A 209 7.29 -13.13 -22.88
CA ARG A 209 7.01 -12.88 -21.45
C ARG A 209 8.26 -13.08 -20.61
N ASP A 210 8.91 -14.23 -20.78
CA ASP A 210 10.08 -14.65 -19.99
C ASP A 210 11.24 -13.66 -20.21
N SER A 211 11.41 -13.13 -21.44
CA SER A 211 12.38 -12.06 -21.73
C SER A 211 12.11 -10.73 -21.01
N TYR A 212 10.86 -10.37 -20.70
CA TYR A 212 10.58 -9.14 -19.93
C TYR A 212 10.84 -9.35 -18.44
N ASP A 213 10.51 -10.52 -17.90
CA ASP A 213 10.83 -10.88 -16.51
C ASP A 213 12.34 -10.91 -16.29
N ASP A 214 13.13 -11.42 -17.25
CA ASP A 214 14.59 -11.44 -17.16
C ASP A 214 15.23 -10.05 -17.28
N ILE A 215 14.65 -9.14 -18.07
CA ILE A 215 15.07 -7.73 -18.04
C ILE A 215 14.81 -7.13 -16.65
N LEU A 216 13.62 -7.34 -16.07
CA LEU A 216 13.24 -6.77 -14.77
C LEU A 216 14.05 -7.33 -13.59
N LYS A 217 14.51 -8.58 -13.65
CA LYS A 217 15.43 -9.17 -12.64
C LYS A 217 16.75 -8.41 -12.61
N ASN A 218 17.46 -8.39 -13.74
CA ASN A 218 18.84 -7.90 -13.82
C ASN A 218 18.95 -6.36 -13.78
N ALA A 219 17.88 -5.62 -14.15
CA ALA A 219 17.93 -4.17 -14.37
C ALA A 219 18.34 -3.32 -13.15
N LEU A 220 18.31 -3.87 -11.93
CA LEU A 220 18.57 -3.13 -10.69
C LEU A 220 19.67 -3.77 -9.80
N ASP A 221 20.29 -4.87 -10.20
CA ASP A 221 21.30 -5.55 -9.36
C ASP A 221 22.50 -4.65 -9.08
N GLU A 222 22.99 -3.94 -10.11
CA GLU A 222 24.08 -2.97 -10.04
C GLU A 222 23.67 -1.59 -9.49
N ALA A 223 22.40 -1.39 -9.09
CA ALA A 223 21.92 -0.08 -8.65
C ALA A 223 22.53 0.36 -7.30
N ASP A 224 23.07 1.58 -7.30
CA ASP A 224 23.56 2.32 -6.13
C ASP A 224 22.58 2.25 -4.94
N LYS A 225 23.12 2.12 -3.73
CA LYS A 225 22.37 2.02 -2.47
C LYS A 225 22.57 3.26 -1.61
N ASP A 226 21.58 4.16 -1.56
CA ASP A 226 21.57 5.30 -0.65
C ASP A 226 21.02 4.91 0.73
N ILE A 227 21.80 5.17 1.78
CA ILE A 227 21.41 4.87 3.16
C ILE A 227 20.58 6.02 3.72
N ILE A 228 19.29 5.75 3.98
CA ILE A 228 18.41 6.66 4.71
C ILE A 228 18.81 6.58 6.19
N ALA A 229 18.68 5.39 6.78
CA ALA A 229 19.17 5.12 8.13
C ALA A 229 19.51 3.63 8.27
N HIS A 230 20.76 3.32 8.61
CA HIS A 230 21.21 1.98 8.95
C HIS A 230 22.35 2.06 9.98
N HIS A 231 22.52 1.00 10.77
CA HIS A 231 23.72 0.78 11.59
C HIS A 231 23.86 -0.72 11.91
N ARG A 232 25.08 -1.22 12.07
CA ARG A 232 25.37 -2.65 12.33
C ARG A 232 24.68 -3.24 13.57
N ARG A 233 24.25 -2.40 14.53
CA ARG A 233 23.40 -2.82 15.67
C ARG A 233 21.96 -3.23 15.28
N VAL A 234 21.52 -3.00 14.03
CA VAL A 234 20.26 -3.56 13.48
C VAL A 234 20.19 -5.07 13.74
N LYS A 235 21.27 -5.82 13.46
CA LYS A 235 21.34 -7.26 13.73
C LYS A 235 21.17 -7.64 15.21
N GLU A 236 21.38 -6.71 16.15
CA GLU A 236 21.16 -6.93 17.58
C GLU A 236 19.72 -6.58 18.01
N LEU A 237 19.15 -5.49 17.49
CA LEU A 237 17.72 -5.16 17.65
C LEU A 237 16.83 -6.29 17.16
N ASP A 238 17.16 -6.81 15.98
CA ASP A 238 16.48 -7.93 15.34
C ASP A 238 16.60 -9.23 16.18
N LYS A 239 17.81 -9.57 16.66
CA LYS A 239 18.01 -10.72 17.58
C LYS A 239 17.25 -10.61 18.90
N ARG A 240 16.96 -9.38 19.37
CA ARG A 240 16.16 -9.13 20.57
C ARG A 240 14.65 -9.08 20.28
N ARG A 241 14.24 -9.22 19.01
CA ARG A 241 12.86 -9.03 18.50
C ARG A 241 12.27 -7.65 18.87
N ILE A 242 13.03 -6.58 18.59
CA ILE A 242 12.55 -5.19 18.73
C ILE A 242 11.62 -4.84 17.58
N GLY A 243 10.39 -4.40 17.90
CA GLY A 243 9.36 -4.05 16.92
C GLY A 243 9.80 -2.97 15.93
N TYR A 244 9.42 -3.11 14.65
CA TYR A 244 9.94 -2.27 13.58
C TYR A 244 9.63 -0.77 13.74
N GLY A 245 8.47 -0.38 14.29
CA GLY A 245 8.18 1.01 14.63
C GLY A 245 9.12 1.57 15.72
N VAL A 246 9.55 0.73 16.68
CA VAL A 246 10.56 1.08 17.68
C VAL A 246 11.93 1.23 17.02
N GLN A 247 12.27 0.36 16.06
CA GLN A 247 13.50 0.48 15.26
C GLN A 247 13.53 1.77 14.43
N LEU A 248 12.41 2.18 13.84
CA LEU A 248 12.28 3.44 13.11
C LEU A 248 12.47 4.67 14.03
N GLU A 249 11.87 4.68 15.23
CA GLU A 249 12.06 5.81 16.15
C GLU A 249 13.49 5.86 16.73
N LEU A 250 14.12 4.71 17.00
CA LEU A 250 15.55 4.64 17.35
C LEU A 250 16.40 5.35 16.28
N ALA A 251 16.18 5.01 15.02
CA ALA A 251 16.90 5.59 13.89
C ALA A 251 16.61 7.09 13.72
N ARG A 252 15.34 7.51 13.83
CA ARG A 252 14.94 8.92 13.75
C ARG A 252 15.53 9.74 14.90
N GLY A 253 15.60 9.19 16.11
CA GLY A 253 16.23 9.82 17.27
C GLY A 253 17.74 10.02 17.08
N VAL A 254 18.43 9.06 16.45
CA VAL A 254 19.85 9.22 16.07
C VAL A 254 20.04 10.28 15.01
N GLN A 255 19.24 10.28 13.93
CA GLN A 255 19.32 11.32 12.89
C GLN A 255 19.05 12.73 13.44
N ARG A 256 18.22 12.86 14.49
CA ARG A 256 17.91 14.13 15.17
C ARG A 256 18.85 14.47 16.33
N GLY A 257 19.89 13.67 16.58
CA GLY A 257 20.86 13.91 17.65
C GLY A 257 20.29 13.81 19.07
N ARG A 258 19.13 13.17 19.27
CA ARG A 258 18.54 12.97 20.61
C ARG A 258 19.31 11.95 21.44
N TRP A 259 19.92 10.97 20.76
CA TRP A 259 20.80 9.93 21.31
C TRP A 259 21.71 9.42 20.19
N SER A 260 22.82 8.74 20.50
CA SER A 260 23.69 8.10 19.51
C SER A 260 23.36 6.61 19.32
N TRP A 261 23.95 5.97 18.30
CA TRP A 261 23.92 4.50 18.22
C TRP A 261 24.70 3.80 19.34
N ALA A 262 25.59 4.49 20.07
CA ALA A 262 26.27 3.94 21.23
C ALA A 262 25.31 3.81 22.42
N ASP A 263 24.43 4.81 22.60
CA ASP A 263 23.40 4.90 23.65
C ASP A 263 22.34 3.80 23.55
N VAL A 264 22.15 3.19 22.39
CA VAL A 264 21.28 2.02 22.20
C VAL A 264 21.98 0.78 22.75
N THR A 265 22.13 0.70 24.08
CA THR A 265 22.86 -0.34 24.80
C THR A 265 22.06 -1.63 24.94
N PRO A 266 22.71 -2.80 25.14
CA PRO A 266 22.03 -4.08 25.39
C PRO A 266 20.97 -4.05 26.52
N SER A 267 21.20 -3.25 27.57
CA SER A 267 20.24 -3.07 28.67
C SER A 267 19.01 -2.26 28.25
N ARG A 268 19.20 -1.12 27.55
CA ARG A 268 18.09 -0.35 26.98
C ARG A 268 17.32 -1.15 25.93
N MET A 269 18.02 -1.87 25.04
CA MET A 269 17.36 -2.75 24.06
C MET A 269 16.44 -3.77 24.75
N ASN A 270 16.81 -4.33 25.90
CA ASN A 270 15.94 -5.26 26.63
C ASN A 270 14.64 -4.60 27.15
N LEU A 271 14.67 -3.31 27.50
CA LEU A 271 13.48 -2.54 27.90
C LEU A 271 12.60 -2.17 26.69
N LEU A 272 13.17 -2.08 25.50
CA LEU A 272 12.48 -1.80 24.23
C LEU A 272 11.77 -3.02 23.60
N ARG A 273 11.64 -4.13 24.34
CA ARG A 273 11.00 -5.37 23.87
C ARG A 273 9.51 -5.39 24.21
N GLY A 274 8.68 -5.68 23.22
CA GLY A 274 7.24 -5.86 23.37
C GLY A 274 6.43 -5.18 22.27
N PRO A 275 5.09 -5.12 22.42
CA PRO A 275 4.22 -4.40 21.50
C PRO A 275 4.56 -2.92 21.43
N HIS A 276 4.46 -2.33 20.23
CA HIS A 276 4.69 -0.92 19.97
C HIS A 276 3.81 -0.04 20.88
N ALA A 277 2.53 -0.40 21.05
CA ALA A 277 1.59 0.36 21.88
C ALA A 277 2.05 0.48 23.35
N LYS A 278 2.83 -0.50 23.85
CA LYS A 278 3.38 -0.49 25.21
C LYS A 278 4.75 0.17 25.30
N VAL A 279 5.63 -0.05 24.32
CA VAL A 279 7.02 0.44 24.34
C VAL A 279 7.11 1.92 23.98
N MET A 280 6.34 2.38 23.00
CA MET A 280 6.49 3.71 22.41
C MET A 280 6.21 4.89 23.36
N PRO A 281 5.25 4.83 24.32
CA PRO A 281 5.07 5.89 25.32
C PRO A 281 6.28 6.05 26.25
N GLU A 282 6.93 4.94 26.61
CA GLU A 282 8.09 4.92 27.51
C GLU A 282 9.43 5.17 26.77
N MET A 283 9.41 5.24 25.43
CA MET A 283 10.58 5.31 24.56
C MET A 283 11.60 6.37 24.97
N ASN A 284 11.15 7.62 25.17
CA ASN A 284 12.03 8.73 25.58
C ASN A 284 12.67 8.49 26.94
N LYS A 285 11.95 7.87 27.88
CA LYS A 285 12.40 7.59 29.26
C LYS A 285 13.37 6.41 29.31
N ILE A 286 13.20 5.42 28.44
CA ILE A 286 14.15 4.30 28.27
C ILE A 286 15.46 4.80 27.63
N MET A 287 15.35 5.69 26.63
CA MET A 287 16.51 6.25 25.93
C MET A 287 17.14 7.47 26.61
N ASP A 288 16.56 7.98 27.71
CA ASP A 288 17.00 9.23 28.35
C ASP A 288 18.48 9.17 28.77
N CYS A 289 19.25 10.08 28.19
CA CYS A 289 20.69 10.27 28.36
C CYS A 289 21.03 11.67 28.90
N GLY A 290 20.04 12.41 29.43
CA GLY A 290 20.22 13.81 29.82
C GLY A 290 20.32 14.76 28.63
N HIS A 291 19.62 14.43 27.54
CA HIS A 291 19.55 15.23 26.31
C HIS A 291 18.14 15.78 26.08
N ILE A 292 18.00 16.71 25.13
CA ILE A 292 16.83 17.60 25.00
C ILE A 292 15.51 16.78 24.98
N TYR A 293 14.67 17.01 25.99
CA TYR A 293 13.36 16.38 26.11
C TYR A 293 12.37 16.98 25.10
N ASP A 294 12.34 16.39 23.91
CA ASP A 294 11.31 16.59 22.89
C ASP A 294 10.29 15.44 23.02
N PRO A 295 9.12 15.67 23.67
CA PRO A 295 8.15 14.61 23.95
C PRO A 295 7.59 14.02 22.65
N VAL A 296 7.75 12.72 22.48
CA VAL A 296 7.30 11.97 21.29
C VAL A 296 5.78 11.77 21.36
N HIS A 297 5.05 12.85 21.10
CA HIS A 297 3.58 12.91 21.10
C HIS A 297 2.97 12.24 19.85
N HIS A 298 3.17 10.93 19.73
CA HIS A 298 2.51 10.10 18.73
C HIS A 298 1.29 9.42 19.35
N ALA A 299 0.13 9.56 18.70
CA ALA A 299 -1.14 9.06 19.23
C ALA A 299 -1.14 7.52 19.34
N ALA A 300 -1.59 6.98 20.49
CA ALA A 300 -1.57 5.54 20.77
C ALA A 300 -2.14 4.62 19.65
N PRO A 301 -3.24 4.98 18.95
CA PRO A 301 -3.78 4.16 17.87
C PRO A 301 -2.81 3.89 16.70
N LEU A 302 -1.80 4.75 16.48
CA LEU A 302 -0.75 4.50 15.48
C LEU A 302 0.07 3.25 15.82
N TRP A 303 0.35 3.05 17.10
CA TRP A 303 1.19 1.96 17.59
C TRP A 303 0.41 0.65 17.71
N GLU A 304 -0.85 0.74 18.12
CA GLU A 304 -1.80 -0.38 18.04
C GLU A 304 -1.98 -0.87 16.59
N GLU A 305 -2.02 0.03 15.61
CA GLU A 305 -2.08 -0.36 14.19
C GLU A 305 -0.74 -0.94 13.69
N PHE A 306 0.41 -0.51 14.21
CA PHE A 306 1.71 -1.16 13.92
C PHE A 306 1.75 -2.60 14.46
N ASP A 307 1.26 -2.83 15.67
CA ASP A 307 1.15 -4.16 16.26
C ASP A 307 0.17 -5.04 15.45
N ARG A 308 -1.00 -4.50 15.10
CA ARG A 308 -2.03 -5.18 14.30
C ARG A 308 -1.58 -5.52 12.89
N GLU A 309 -0.92 -4.60 12.18
CA GLU A 309 -0.37 -4.90 10.85
C GLU A 309 0.77 -5.93 10.91
N GLN A 310 1.62 -5.90 11.96
CA GLN A 310 2.66 -6.92 12.12
C GLN A 310 2.06 -8.30 12.43
N ALA A 311 0.98 -8.39 13.22
CA ALA A 311 0.24 -9.63 13.41
C ALA A 311 -0.41 -10.13 12.10
N ALA A 312 -1.00 -9.22 11.30
CA ALA A 312 -1.60 -9.54 10.01
C ALA A 312 -0.59 -10.09 8.98
N ILE A 313 0.62 -9.53 8.96
CA ILE A 313 1.74 -10.03 8.13
C ILE A 313 2.14 -11.45 8.56
N LEU A 314 2.19 -11.73 9.87
CA LEU A 314 2.58 -13.04 10.39
C LEU A 314 1.50 -14.12 10.21
N GLU A 315 0.21 -13.77 10.29
CA GLU A 315 -0.86 -14.72 9.97
C GLU A 315 -0.92 -15.03 8.46
N ASN A 316 -0.49 -14.09 7.61
CA ASN A 316 -0.43 -14.20 6.14
C ASN A 316 -1.75 -14.57 5.43
N LYS A 317 -2.90 -14.53 6.12
CA LYS A 317 -4.24 -14.80 5.53
C LYS A 317 -4.84 -13.60 4.79
N GLY A 318 -4.05 -12.55 4.52
CA GLY A 318 -4.53 -11.34 3.86
C GLY A 318 -5.50 -10.50 4.70
N ARG A 319 -5.40 -10.51 6.04
CA ARG A 319 -6.22 -9.67 6.94
C ARG A 319 -6.20 -8.19 6.55
N GLY A 320 -5.03 -7.68 6.13
CA GLY A 320 -4.86 -6.29 5.71
C GLY A 320 -5.79 -5.87 4.56
N LEU A 321 -6.19 -6.82 3.69
CA LEU A 321 -7.16 -6.61 2.61
C LEU A 321 -8.59 -6.34 3.11
N GLY A 322 -8.90 -6.72 4.35
CA GLY A 322 -10.25 -6.68 4.91
C GLY A 322 -11.16 -7.81 4.42
N LEU A 323 -12.45 -7.63 4.69
CA LEU A 323 -13.56 -8.52 4.32
C LEU A 323 -13.46 -9.96 4.87
N LEU A 324 -12.58 -10.20 5.85
CA LEU A 324 -12.57 -11.42 6.65
C LEU A 324 -13.40 -11.20 7.91
N SER A 325 -14.38 -12.06 8.15
CA SER A 325 -15.36 -11.93 9.23
C SER A 325 -14.73 -11.96 10.63
N GLY A 326 -15.37 -11.23 11.55
CA GLY A 326 -14.99 -11.16 12.97
C GLY A 326 -14.08 -9.99 13.31
N SER A 327 -13.58 -9.97 14.55
CA SER A 327 -12.58 -9.01 15.01
C SER A 327 -11.15 -9.52 14.82
N PHE A 328 -10.21 -8.59 14.69
CA PHE A 328 -8.78 -8.87 14.59
C PHE A 328 -7.98 -7.87 15.43
N GLU A 329 -7.23 -8.37 16.41
CA GLU A 329 -6.52 -7.56 17.43
C GLU A 329 -7.40 -6.44 18.01
N GLY A 330 -8.58 -6.81 18.51
CA GLY A 330 -9.57 -5.90 19.12
C GLY A 330 -10.36 -5.02 18.13
N ALA A 331 -10.04 -5.00 16.84
CA ALA A 331 -10.74 -4.20 15.84
C ALA A 331 -11.73 -5.06 15.03
N GLU A 332 -13.01 -4.72 15.08
CA GLU A 332 -14.04 -5.28 14.19
C GLU A 332 -13.82 -4.83 12.74
N ASP A 333 -14.13 -5.69 11.78
CA ASP A 333 -14.17 -5.37 10.35
C ASP A 333 -12.87 -4.77 9.76
N TRP A 334 -11.75 -5.05 10.42
CA TRP A 334 -10.48 -4.39 10.17
C TRP A 334 -9.91 -4.58 8.76
N PHE A 335 -9.22 -3.54 8.30
CA PHE A 335 -8.34 -3.55 7.14
C PHE A 335 -7.22 -2.54 7.39
N GLY A 336 -5.99 -2.94 7.10
CA GLY A 336 -4.79 -2.16 7.36
C GLY A 336 -4.44 -1.21 6.21
N GLY A 337 -3.15 -1.08 5.94
CA GLY A 337 -2.61 -0.19 4.92
C GLY A 337 -2.71 1.29 5.29
N ARG A 338 -2.79 1.59 6.59
CA ARG A 338 -3.11 2.94 7.12
C ARG A 338 -1.88 3.76 7.50
N ILE A 339 -0.73 3.12 7.66
CA ILE A 339 0.49 3.77 8.14
C ILE A 339 1.29 4.26 6.93
N GLN A 340 1.99 5.39 7.08
CA GLN A 340 2.98 5.87 6.12
C GLN A 340 4.32 6.04 6.82
N ILE A 341 5.32 5.27 6.38
CA ILE A 341 6.72 5.49 6.75
C ILE A 341 7.28 6.53 5.80
N ILE A 342 7.87 7.59 6.34
CA ILE A 342 8.21 8.79 5.59
C ILE A 342 9.69 9.13 5.78
N ALA A 343 10.40 9.25 4.67
CA ALA A 343 11.70 9.92 4.62
C ALA A 343 11.56 11.17 3.77
N ARG A 344 11.99 12.32 4.30
CA ARG A 344 12.00 13.59 3.57
C ARG A 344 13.40 13.86 3.05
N LEU A 345 13.49 14.28 1.80
CA LEU A 345 14.73 14.80 1.23
C LEU A 345 15.08 16.14 1.90
N ASP A 346 16.18 16.14 2.65
CA ASP A 346 16.79 17.30 3.28
C ASP A 346 17.99 17.79 2.45
N ARG A 347 18.30 19.09 2.54
CA ARG A 347 19.42 19.71 1.82
C ARG A 347 20.16 20.66 2.77
N PRO A 348 21.12 20.17 3.57
CA PRO A 348 21.87 20.97 4.54
C PRO A 348 22.86 21.94 3.85
N GLY A 349 22.31 23.03 3.30
CA GLY A 349 23.03 24.04 2.55
C GLY A 349 23.35 23.65 1.10
N SER A 350 24.10 24.48 0.40
CA SER A 350 24.44 24.30 -1.03
C SER A 350 25.73 23.52 -1.30
N MET A 351 26.41 23.04 -0.25
CA MET A 351 27.73 22.39 -0.34
C MET A 351 27.73 20.93 0.15
N GLN A 352 26.68 20.50 0.83
CA GLN A 352 26.52 19.10 1.25
C GLN A 352 25.65 18.35 0.24
N PRO A 353 25.86 17.04 0.02
CA PRO A 353 24.94 16.23 -0.76
C PRO A 353 23.56 16.22 -0.09
N PRO A 354 22.46 16.08 -0.86
CA PRO A 354 21.14 15.95 -0.28
C PRO A 354 21.01 14.60 0.45
N THR A 355 20.34 14.56 1.59
CA THR A 355 20.22 13.36 2.44
C THR A 355 18.76 13.10 2.80
N PHE A 356 18.42 11.88 3.21
CA PHE A 356 17.05 11.52 3.59
C PHE A 356 16.90 11.43 5.12
N VAL A 357 16.06 12.29 5.68
CA VAL A 357 15.76 12.35 7.12
C VAL A 357 14.39 11.73 7.38
N LEU A 358 14.31 10.85 8.38
CA LEU A 358 13.08 10.23 8.83
C LEU A 358 12.18 11.25 9.51
N GLU A 359 10.93 11.31 9.05
CA GLU A 359 9.84 12.00 9.73
C GLU A 359 9.07 11.01 10.62
N PRO A 360 8.21 11.49 11.53
CA PRO A 360 7.21 10.64 12.17
C PRO A 360 6.50 9.71 11.17
N PRO A 361 6.26 8.43 11.50
CA PRO A 361 5.26 7.66 10.78
C PRO A 361 3.88 8.30 10.99
N GLU A 362 3.11 8.46 9.92
CA GLU A 362 1.80 9.11 9.96
C GLU A 362 0.67 8.09 9.72
N MET A 363 -0.42 8.14 10.49
CA MET A 363 -1.64 7.39 10.16
C MET A 363 -2.50 8.19 9.17
N LYS A 364 -2.87 7.56 8.05
CA LYS A 364 -3.63 8.11 6.92
C LYS A 364 -4.76 7.17 6.50
N ARG A 365 -5.48 7.54 5.44
CA ARG A 365 -6.48 6.68 4.80
C ARG A 365 -5.81 5.52 4.07
N SER A 366 -6.43 4.35 4.12
CA SER A 366 -5.94 3.10 3.53
C SER A 366 -5.87 3.14 1.99
N TYR A 367 -4.92 2.41 1.41
CA TYR A 367 -4.78 2.19 -0.03
C TYR A 367 -4.34 0.74 -0.32
N ALA A 368 -4.62 0.25 -1.54
CA ALA A 368 -4.63 -1.18 -1.85
C ALA A 368 -3.27 -1.89 -1.67
N LEU A 369 -2.16 -1.28 -2.10
CA LEU A 369 -0.83 -1.90 -1.94
C LEU A 369 -0.43 -2.05 -0.47
N ALA A 370 -0.73 -1.06 0.38
CA ALA A 370 -0.43 -1.15 1.81
C ALA A 370 -1.32 -2.16 2.54
N ARG A 371 -2.55 -2.38 2.06
CA ARG A 371 -3.41 -3.47 2.55
C ARG A 371 -2.89 -4.86 2.23
N GLU A 372 -2.27 -5.04 1.05
CA GLU A 372 -1.76 -6.34 0.62
C GLU A 372 -0.38 -6.65 1.23
N LEU A 373 0.55 -5.69 1.15
CA LEU A 373 1.95 -5.89 1.53
C LEU A 373 2.20 -5.64 3.02
N GLY A 374 1.29 -4.93 3.69
CA GLY A 374 1.51 -4.28 4.98
C GLY A 374 2.22 -2.94 4.81
N SER A 375 1.79 -1.91 5.54
CA SER A 375 2.35 -0.55 5.45
C SER A 375 3.84 -0.51 5.77
N ARG A 376 4.36 -1.46 6.57
CA ARG A 376 5.80 -1.54 6.89
C ARG A 376 6.70 -1.75 5.67
N ARG A 377 6.12 -2.26 4.57
CA ARG A 377 6.81 -2.59 3.31
C ARG A 377 6.75 -1.46 2.29
N LEU A 378 6.23 -0.29 2.64
CA LEU A 378 6.09 0.84 1.74
C LEU A 378 6.68 2.11 2.37
N LEU A 379 7.45 2.84 1.57
CA LEU A 379 8.21 4.00 1.97
C LEU A 379 7.83 5.20 1.09
N VAL A 380 7.46 6.30 1.73
CA VAL A 380 7.12 7.57 1.09
C VAL A 380 8.32 8.51 1.15
N LEU A 381 8.99 8.70 0.02
CA LEU A 381 10.08 9.65 -0.16
C LEU A 381 9.48 11.02 -0.50
N LYS A 382 9.28 11.87 0.51
CA LYS A 382 8.80 13.24 0.30
C LYS A 382 9.93 14.07 -0.31
N THR A 383 9.72 14.62 -1.51
CA THR A 383 10.65 15.62 -2.06
C THR A 383 10.70 16.85 -1.14
N ALA A 384 11.82 17.57 -1.12
CA ALA A 384 11.88 18.85 -0.42
C ALA A 384 10.77 19.78 -0.97
N PRO A 385 10.00 20.48 -0.11
CA PRO A 385 8.95 21.37 -0.59
C PRO A 385 9.55 22.46 -1.50
N PRO A 386 8.81 22.92 -2.53
CA PRO A 386 9.28 24.01 -3.37
C PRO A 386 9.57 25.25 -2.50
N PRO A 387 10.65 26.00 -2.78
CA PRO A 387 10.97 27.20 -2.02
C PRO A 387 9.82 28.21 -2.09
N PRO A 388 9.61 29.04 -1.04
CA PRO A 388 8.51 29.98 -0.97
C PRO A 388 8.46 30.89 -2.20
N ALA A 389 7.24 31.23 -2.63
CA ALA A 389 6.97 31.77 -3.97
C ALA A 389 7.83 32.99 -4.34
N ASP A 390 8.15 33.82 -3.35
CA ASP A 390 8.93 35.07 -3.45
C ASP A 390 10.38 34.86 -3.93
N ALA A 391 10.92 33.64 -3.86
CA ALA A 391 12.23 33.25 -4.41
C ALA A 391 12.28 33.22 -5.96
N THR A 392 11.45 34.06 -6.61
CA THR A 392 11.19 34.14 -8.06
C THR A 392 12.44 34.13 -8.94
N GLN A 393 13.49 34.87 -8.56
CA GLN A 393 14.69 35.04 -9.39
C GLN A 393 15.66 33.83 -9.41
N LYS A 394 15.45 32.79 -8.59
CA LYS A 394 16.32 31.59 -8.56
C LYS A 394 15.62 30.30 -9.00
N ARG A 395 14.49 30.39 -9.71
CA ARG A 395 13.70 29.24 -10.21
C ARG A 395 14.35 28.40 -11.33
N LYS A 396 15.63 28.60 -11.67
CA LYS A 396 16.32 27.74 -12.66
C LYS A 396 16.73 26.41 -12.02
N HIS A 397 15.96 25.37 -12.30
CA HIS A 397 16.25 23.96 -12.03
C HIS A 397 16.46 23.62 -10.54
N TYR A 398 15.39 23.68 -9.75
CA TYR A 398 15.31 23.01 -8.44
C TYR A 398 14.38 21.80 -8.51
N GLU A 399 14.74 20.85 -9.37
CA GLU A 399 14.26 19.47 -9.27
C GLU A 399 15.36 18.65 -8.55
N PRO A 400 15.04 17.62 -7.76
CA PRO A 400 16.02 16.62 -7.39
C PRO A 400 16.55 15.93 -8.65
N PRO A 401 17.86 15.60 -8.74
CA PRO A 401 18.37 14.76 -9.83
C PRO A 401 17.53 13.47 -9.89
N LEU A 402 17.01 13.13 -11.08
CA LEU A 402 16.20 11.91 -11.25
C LEU A 402 17.03 10.65 -10.96
N GLU A 403 18.34 10.76 -11.18
CA GLU A 403 19.38 9.81 -10.82
C GLU A 403 19.35 9.44 -9.33
N LEU A 404 18.95 10.35 -8.43
CA LEU A 404 18.78 10.05 -7.01
C LEU A 404 17.64 9.05 -6.76
N PHE A 405 16.55 9.14 -7.53
CA PHE A 405 15.39 8.26 -7.43
C PHE A 405 15.48 7.02 -8.33
N ALA A 406 16.58 6.86 -9.08
CA ALA A 406 16.93 5.62 -9.77
C ALA A 406 17.65 4.59 -8.85
N ARG A 407 17.85 4.95 -7.57
CA ARG A 407 18.65 4.19 -6.60
C ARG A 407 17.81 3.28 -5.70
N LYS A 408 18.48 2.31 -5.11
CA LYS A 408 17.99 1.49 -3.99
C LYS A 408 18.14 2.28 -2.70
N PHE A 409 17.15 2.19 -1.80
CA PHE A 409 17.16 2.90 -0.51
C PHE A 409 17.27 1.93 0.66
N VAL A 410 18.22 2.18 1.58
CA VAL A 410 18.42 1.33 2.76
C VAL A 410 17.80 1.98 4.00
N LEU A 411 16.85 1.27 4.64
CA LEU A 411 16.22 1.67 5.89
C LEU A 411 16.19 0.49 6.87
N MET A 412 16.88 0.64 8.00
CA MET A 412 17.10 -0.41 9.01
C MET A 412 17.57 -1.75 8.42
N GLY A 413 18.45 -1.67 7.41
CA GLY A 413 19.03 -2.83 6.73
C GLY A 413 18.10 -3.54 5.74
N ARG A 414 16.90 -3.00 5.51
CA ARG A 414 15.97 -3.45 4.47
C ARG A 414 16.17 -2.58 3.23
N VAL A 415 16.08 -3.18 2.04
CA VAL A 415 16.18 -2.46 0.77
C VAL A 415 14.79 -2.11 0.26
N PHE A 416 14.62 -0.86 -0.17
CA PHE A 416 13.42 -0.31 -0.78
C PHE A 416 13.72 0.16 -2.19
N ILE A 417 12.86 -0.16 -3.16
CA ILE A 417 13.03 0.23 -4.57
C ILE A 417 11.87 1.13 -5.02
N PRO A 418 12.15 2.34 -5.55
CA PRO A 418 11.14 3.22 -6.15
C PRO A 418 10.36 2.55 -7.28
N PHE A 419 9.04 2.74 -7.29
CA PHE A 419 8.16 2.20 -8.33
C PHE A 419 7.16 3.21 -8.90
N ASP A 420 6.85 4.29 -8.18
CA ASP A 420 5.88 5.31 -8.62
C ASP A 420 6.25 6.71 -8.09
N ALA A 421 5.79 7.77 -8.78
CA ALA A 421 6.05 9.17 -8.46
C ALA A 421 4.78 10.01 -8.63
N LYS A 422 4.17 10.40 -7.51
CA LYS A 422 2.80 10.89 -7.44
C LYS A 422 2.64 11.94 -6.32
N ASP A 423 1.83 12.96 -6.55
CA ASP A 423 1.49 14.02 -5.57
C ASP A 423 2.72 14.71 -4.90
N GLY A 424 3.86 14.76 -5.61
CA GLY A 424 5.12 15.30 -5.08
C GLY A 424 5.89 14.35 -4.16
N HIS A 425 5.59 13.05 -4.21
CA HIS A 425 6.24 12.01 -3.43
C HIS A 425 6.70 10.88 -4.37
N VAL A 426 7.84 10.25 -4.06
CA VAL A 426 8.26 9.00 -4.70
C VAL A 426 7.93 7.84 -3.76
N TYR A 427 7.31 6.80 -4.27
CA TYR A 427 6.90 5.63 -3.51
C TYR A 427 7.84 4.46 -3.80
N ALA A 428 8.35 3.84 -2.74
CA ALA A 428 9.25 2.71 -2.81
C ALA A 428 8.72 1.50 -2.03
N VAL A 429 9.03 0.29 -2.50
CA VAL A 429 8.57 -0.98 -1.92
C VAL A 429 9.74 -1.79 -1.36
N GLU A 430 9.56 -2.39 -0.19
CA GLU A 430 10.52 -3.31 0.43
C GLU A 430 10.68 -4.57 -0.43
N THR A 431 11.93 -4.92 -0.76
CA THR A 431 12.27 -6.16 -1.48
C THR A 431 12.77 -7.24 -0.51
N ASP A 432 13.09 -8.41 -1.06
CA ASP A 432 13.77 -9.50 -0.37
C ASP A 432 15.28 -9.24 -0.10
N GLU A 433 15.88 -8.21 -0.71
CA GLU A 433 17.25 -7.77 -0.42
C GLU A 433 17.42 -7.21 1.01
N ASP A 434 18.52 -7.59 1.66
CA ASP A 434 18.99 -7.04 2.93
C ASP A 434 20.37 -6.36 2.79
N TYR A 435 20.67 -5.38 3.64
CA TYR A 435 21.94 -4.65 3.71
C TYR A 435 22.50 -4.68 5.14
N GLU A 436 23.69 -5.28 5.29
CA GLU A 436 24.33 -5.57 6.61
C GLU A 436 23.35 -6.18 7.64
N ARG A 437 22.39 -6.95 7.14
CA ARG A 437 21.24 -7.53 7.85
C ARG A 437 21.03 -8.98 7.40
N ASP A 438 20.37 -9.79 8.23
CA ASP A 438 19.97 -11.17 7.90
C ASP A 438 18.43 -11.27 7.90
N PRO A 439 17.79 -12.06 7.02
CA PRO A 439 16.34 -12.20 6.97
C PRO A 439 15.79 -13.01 8.15
N ILE A 440 14.63 -12.60 8.68
CA ILE A 440 14.02 -13.19 9.89
C ILE A 440 12.57 -13.65 9.61
N PRO A 441 12.31 -14.97 9.59
CA PRO A 441 10.96 -15.51 9.43
C PRO A 441 9.98 -15.02 10.49
N ASP A 442 10.40 -14.93 11.76
CA ASP A 442 9.59 -14.52 12.93
C ASP A 442 8.94 -13.13 12.84
N ILE A 443 9.36 -12.29 11.88
CA ILE A 443 8.79 -10.95 11.64
C ILE A 443 8.23 -10.79 10.21
N GLY A 444 8.14 -11.90 9.46
CA GLY A 444 7.56 -11.93 8.12
C GLY A 444 8.52 -11.51 6.99
N ASP A 445 9.83 -11.70 7.14
CA ASP A 445 10.79 -11.37 6.08
C ASP A 445 10.80 -12.41 4.94
N GLY A 446 10.51 -13.68 5.25
CA GLY A 446 10.28 -14.74 4.26
C GLY A 446 8.96 -14.61 3.50
N LEU A 447 8.21 -13.51 3.73
CA LEU A 447 7.00 -13.12 3.02
C LEU A 447 7.21 -11.84 2.20
N ARG A 448 8.45 -11.33 2.10
CA ARG A 448 8.84 -10.28 1.15
C ARG A 448 8.94 -10.90 -0.25
N GLN A 449 8.78 -10.08 -1.28
CA GLN A 449 8.86 -10.49 -2.68
C GLN A 449 9.95 -9.68 -3.39
N PRO A 450 10.68 -10.25 -4.36
CA PRO A 450 11.62 -9.51 -5.19
C PRO A 450 10.88 -8.48 -6.07
N PHE A 451 11.59 -7.43 -6.48
CA PHE A 451 10.99 -6.30 -7.19
C PHE A 451 10.35 -6.68 -8.52
N TRP A 452 10.96 -7.59 -9.28
CA TRP A 452 10.41 -8.09 -10.53
C TRP A 452 9.07 -8.83 -10.31
N GLU A 453 8.89 -9.52 -9.18
CA GLU A 453 7.64 -10.19 -8.82
C GLU A 453 6.56 -9.18 -8.42
N PHE A 454 6.90 -8.14 -7.65
CA PHE A 454 6.02 -7.00 -7.38
C PHE A 454 5.50 -6.38 -8.70
N ILE A 455 6.39 -6.11 -9.66
CA ILE A 455 6.01 -5.56 -10.97
C ILE A 455 5.13 -6.56 -11.75
N LYS A 456 5.50 -7.84 -11.79
CA LYS A 456 4.75 -8.91 -12.46
C LYS A 456 3.33 -9.09 -11.89
N LYS A 457 3.17 -8.91 -10.58
CA LYS A 457 1.90 -9.06 -9.86
C LYS A 457 0.97 -7.85 -10.05
N HIS A 458 1.50 -6.64 -9.96
CA HIS A 458 0.67 -5.42 -9.92
C HIS A 458 0.55 -4.71 -11.26
N ASN A 459 1.53 -4.80 -12.15
CA ASN A 459 1.52 -4.12 -13.46
C ASN A 459 2.40 -4.85 -14.50
N PRO A 460 2.12 -6.13 -14.82
CA PRO A 460 3.03 -6.99 -15.60
C PRO A 460 3.37 -6.36 -16.96
N LEU A 461 4.65 -6.01 -17.13
CA LEU A 461 5.17 -5.39 -18.36
C LEU A 461 4.90 -6.29 -19.57
N ALA A 462 5.05 -7.61 -19.42
CA ALA A 462 4.76 -8.60 -20.45
C ALA A 462 3.30 -8.55 -20.98
N LEU A 463 2.31 -8.17 -20.17
CA LEU A 463 0.91 -8.02 -20.63
C LEU A 463 0.60 -6.60 -21.11
N ASN A 464 1.39 -5.61 -20.67
CA ASN A 464 1.10 -4.19 -20.87
C ASN A 464 2.10 -3.47 -21.80
N TYR A 465 3.03 -4.20 -22.44
CA TYR A 465 4.10 -3.67 -23.32
C TYR A 465 3.64 -2.78 -24.49
N ARG A 466 2.36 -2.84 -24.87
CA ARG A 466 1.75 -1.97 -25.89
C ARG A 466 1.34 -0.59 -25.35
N GLN A 467 1.40 -0.37 -24.04
CA GLN A 467 1.24 0.96 -23.45
C GLN A 467 2.56 1.73 -23.56
N ALA A 468 2.50 3.04 -23.83
CA ALA A 468 3.68 3.90 -23.72
C ALA A 468 4.24 3.83 -22.29
N LEU A 469 5.57 3.81 -22.13
CA LEU A 469 6.22 3.52 -20.85
C LEU A 469 5.78 4.44 -19.70
N SER A 470 5.59 5.73 -19.97
CA SER A 470 5.04 6.70 -19.01
C SER A 470 3.60 6.41 -18.60
N LYS A 471 2.76 5.97 -19.54
CA LYS A 471 1.38 5.51 -19.28
C LYS A 471 1.34 4.19 -18.52
N TRP A 472 2.31 3.30 -18.73
CA TRP A 472 2.48 2.06 -17.97
C TRP A 472 2.89 2.36 -16.52
N ALA A 473 3.93 3.18 -16.31
CA ALA A 473 4.40 3.56 -14.97
C ALA A 473 3.27 4.19 -14.13
N THR A 474 2.56 5.18 -14.70
CA THR A 474 1.38 5.86 -14.09
C THR A 474 0.11 4.99 -14.00
N ARG A 475 0.28 3.66 -13.94
CA ARG A 475 -0.75 2.71 -13.48
C ARG A 475 -0.48 2.16 -12.08
N LEU A 476 0.74 2.28 -11.56
CA LEU A 476 1.03 1.89 -10.18
C LEU A 476 0.28 2.79 -9.16
N ASP A 477 -0.07 4.02 -9.55
CA ASP A 477 -1.03 4.93 -8.89
C ASP A 477 -2.35 4.27 -8.47
N ILE A 478 -2.78 3.23 -9.21
CA ILE A 478 -4.03 2.52 -8.97
C ILE A 478 -3.95 1.80 -7.62
N GLY A 479 -2.81 1.17 -7.34
CA GLY A 479 -2.51 0.54 -6.05
C GLY A 479 -2.34 1.56 -4.91
N LEU A 480 -1.86 2.77 -5.25
CA LEU A 480 -1.78 3.93 -4.35
C LEU A 480 -3.08 4.76 -4.30
N SER A 481 -4.21 4.22 -4.77
CA SER A 481 -5.51 4.89 -4.65
C SER A 481 -6.05 4.69 -3.24
N THR A 482 -6.15 5.80 -2.48
CA THR A 482 -6.95 5.87 -1.26
C THR A 482 -8.33 5.27 -1.53
N SER A 483 -8.71 4.27 -0.72
CA SER A 483 -9.89 3.44 -0.96
C SER A 483 -10.25 2.57 0.24
N ILE A 484 -11.52 2.16 0.33
CA ILE A 484 -12.04 1.21 1.33
C ILE A 484 -12.34 -0.13 0.63
N PRO A 485 -11.87 -1.28 1.14
CA PRO A 485 -12.31 -2.59 0.64
C PRO A 485 -13.75 -2.85 1.08
N VAL A 486 -14.67 -3.05 0.12
CA VAL A 486 -16.12 -3.13 0.43
C VAL A 486 -16.81 -4.42 -0.02
N LEU A 487 -16.26 -5.12 -1.02
CA LEU A 487 -16.85 -6.32 -1.59
C LEU A 487 -15.74 -7.14 -2.27
N GLU A 488 -15.82 -8.47 -2.18
CA GLU A 488 -15.02 -9.41 -2.95
C GLU A 488 -15.96 -10.09 -3.96
N PHE A 489 -15.53 -10.20 -5.21
CA PHE A 489 -16.27 -10.87 -6.28
C PHE A 489 -15.64 -12.23 -6.60
N ASP A 490 -16.44 -13.23 -6.94
CA ASP A 490 -15.92 -14.48 -7.53
C ASP A 490 -15.44 -14.22 -8.96
N GLU A 491 -14.53 -15.04 -9.50
CA GLU A 491 -13.87 -14.75 -10.78
C GLU A 491 -14.83 -14.88 -11.97
N GLU A 492 -15.74 -15.86 -11.88
CA GLU A 492 -16.88 -16.06 -12.78
C GLU A 492 -17.91 -14.92 -12.76
N ASN A 493 -17.88 -14.05 -11.73
CA ASN A 493 -18.80 -12.92 -11.56
C ASN A 493 -18.19 -11.57 -12.02
N ILE A 494 -17.02 -11.61 -12.66
CA ILE A 494 -16.30 -10.43 -13.21
C ILE A 494 -16.34 -10.49 -14.75
N ASP A 495 -17.39 -9.92 -15.33
CA ASP A 495 -17.61 -9.86 -16.78
C ASP A 495 -16.79 -8.73 -17.44
N TYR A 496 -16.30 -8.97 -18.67
CA TYR A 496 -15.67 -7.94 -19.51
C TYR A 496 -16.55 -7.60 -20.71
N ILE A 497 -16.76 -6.31 -20.95
CA ILE A 497 -17.60 -5.79 -22.03
C ILE A 497 -16.90 -4.68 -22.83
N GLU A 498 -17.26 -4.55 -24.10
CA GLU A 498 -16.74 -3.48 -24.96
C GLU A 498 -17.34 -2.10 -24.62
N ASP A 499 -16.72 -1.04 -25.14
CA ASP A 499 -17.26 0.32 -25.05
C ASP A 499 -18.44 0.52 -26.02
N VAL A 500 -19.46 1.29 -25.60
CA VAL A 500 -20.53 1.70 -26.52
C VAL A 500 -20.02 2.83 -27.40
N VAL A 501 -20.28 2.72 -28.70
CA VAL A 501 -19.83 3.65 -29.75
C VAL A 501 -21.01 4.03 -30.66
N PRO A 502 -20.97 5.19 -31.35
CA PRO A 502 -22.04 5.59 -32.27
C PRO A 502 -22.30 4.60 -33.41
N ASP A 503 -23.53 4.62 -33.93
CA ASP A 503 -23.94 3.79 -35.06
C ASP A 503 -23.05 3.99 -36.30
N GLY A 504 -22.85 2.90 -37.05
CA GLY A 504 -21.94 2.85 -38.20
C GLY A 504 -20.45 2.66 -37.82
N VAL A 505 -20.05 2.91 -36.58
CA VAL A 505 -18.71 2.57 -36.08
C VAL A 505 -18.65 1.08 -35.75
N LYS A 506 -17.71 0.34 -36.33
CA LYS A 506 -17.57 -1.11 -36.06
C LYS A 506 -17.10 -1.34 -34.61
N PRO A 507 -17.82 -2.16 -33.81
CA PRO A 507 -17.38 -2.55 -32.47
C PRO A 507 -15.98 -3.18 -32.48
N GLY A 508 -15.22 -2.97 -31.42
CA GLY A 508 -13.85 -3.51 -31.26
C GLY A 508 -12.77 -2.88 -32.14
N SER A 509 -13.12 -1.97 -33.06
CA SER A 509 -12.13 -1.19 -33.84
C SER A 509 -11.38 -0.17 -32.95
N ASN A 510 -10.32 0.44 -33.47
CA ASN A 510 -9.57 1.51 -32.78
C ASN A 510 -10.34 2.84 -32.84
N VAL A 511 -11.49 2.86 -32.18
CA VAL A 511 -12.39 4.02 -32.04
C VAL A 511 -11.72 5.09 -31.19
N ALA A 512 -11.84 6.35 -31.60
CA ALA A 512 -11.26 7.49 -30.88
C ALA A 512 -11.94 7.67 -29.51
N ILE A 513 -11.27 8.34 -28.55
CA ILE A 513 -11.75 8.39 -27.16
C ILE A 513 -13.06 9.18 -27.06
N GLU A 514 -13.13 10.28 -27.80
CA GLU A 514 -14.30 11.14 -28.00
C GLU A 514 -15.50 10.42 -28.66
N GLN A 515 -15.28 9.26 -29.28
CA GLN A 515 -16.32 8.40 -29.86
C GLN A 515 -16.77 7.27 -28.92
N LYS A 516 -16.26 7.22 -27.67
CA LYS A 516 -16.67 6.22 -26.66
C LYS A 516 -17.71 6.81 -25.72
N MET A 517 -18.98 6.46 -25.95
CA MET A 517 -20.12 6.98 -25.18
C MET A 517 -20.16 6.48 -23.72
N THR A 518 -19.25 5.57 -23.34
CA THR A 518 -19.18 4.97 -22.00
C THR A 518 -17.74 4.89 -21.44
N ASP A 519 -16.82 5.79 -21.83
CA ASP A 519 -15.45 5.79 -21.27
C ASP A 519 -15.49 5.87 -19.74
N GLY A 520 -14.95 4.83 -19.08
CA GLY A 520 -14.86 4.76 -17.64
C GLY A 520 -16.12 4.28 -16.92
N ILE A 521 -17.22 3.96 -17.62
CA ILE A 521 -18.53 3.64 -17.00
C ILE A 521 -18.92 2.17 -17.25
N GLY A 522 -18.83 1.35 -16.21
CA GLY A 522 -19.25 -0.06 -16.17
C GLY A 522 -20.56 -0.25 -15.40
N PHE A 523 -20.88 -1.51 -15.08
CA PHE A 523 -22.10 -1.86 -14.33
C PHE A 523 -21.84 -2.81 -13.15
N THR A 524 -22.75 -2.82 -12.19
CA THR A 524 -22.84 -3.77 -11.06
C THR A 524 -24.30 -4.13 -10.81
N ASN A 525 -24.59 -5.35 -10.36
CA ASN A 525 -25.97 -5.76 -10.11
C ASN A 525 -26.55 -5.22 -8.79
N GLY A 526 -27.83 -5.50 -8.56
CA GLY A 526 -28.54 -5.01 -7.38
C GLY A 526 -27.98 -5.53 -6.05
N THR A 527 -27.51 -6.79 -6.01
CA THR A 527 -26.86 -7.42 -4.86
C THR A 527 -25.56 -6.72 -4.50
N ALA A 528 -24.68 -6.49 -5.48
CA ALA A 528 -23.37 -5.86 -5.27
C ALA A 528 -23.50 -4.45 -4.64
N LEU A 529 -24.34 -3.58 -5.22
CA LEU A 529 -24.57 -2.24 -4.67
C LEU A 529 -25.22 -2.27 -3.28
N SER A 530 -26.03 -3.28 -2.98
CA SER A 530 -26.61 -3.48 -1.64
C SER A 530 -25.58 -3.94 -0.61
N ALA A 531 -24.64 -4.81 -1.00
CA ALA A 531 -23.54 -5.25 -0.15
C ALA A 531 -22.61 -4.08 0.19
N ILE A 532 -22.25 -3.27 -0.80
CA ILE A 532 -21.46 -2.04 -0.59
C ILE A 532 -22.20 -1.08 0.35
N ALA A 533 -23.49 -0.83 0.12
CA ALA A 533 -24.30 0.06 0.97
C ALA A 533 -24.30 -0.38 2.44
N ARG A 534 -24.52 -1.69 2.71
CA ARG A 534 -24.44 -2.24 4.08
C ARG A 534 -23.04 -2.07 4.69
N ARG A 535 -21.98 -2.33 3.91
CA ARG A 535 -20.58 -2.31 4.36
C ARG A 535 -20.06 -0.92 4.72
N ILE A 536 -20.61 0.14 4.15
CA ILE A 536 -20.31 1.54 4.52
C ILE A 536 -21.51 2.25 5.17
N HIS A 537 -22.45 1.48 5.73
CA HIS A 537 -23.59 1.95 6.53
C HIS A 537 -24.47 3.03 5.86
N LEU A 538 -24.61 2.98 4.53
CA LEU A 538 -25.54 3.85 3.80
C LEU A 538 -26.99 3.42 4.07
N ALA A 539 -27.84 4.39 4.41
CA ALA A 539 -29.27 4.17 4.63
C ALA A 539 -30.04 3.73 3.38
N ASN A 540 -29.46 3.89 2.18
CA ASN A 540 -30.05 3.49 0.90
C ASN A 540 -28.98 2.89 -0.02
N ARG A 541 -29.39 1.99 -0.92
CA ARG A 541 -28.54 1.48 -2.00
C ARG A 541 -28.16 2.63 -2.96
N PRO A 542 -26.88 2.91 -3.23
CA PRO A 542 -26.49 3.93 -4.21
C PRO A 542 -26.80 3.45 -5.64
N GLY A 543 -27.06 4.40 -6.54
CA GLY A 543 -27.29 4.11 -7.97
C GLY A 543 -26.01 3.96 -8.79
N ALA A 544 -24.88 4.42 -8.25
CA ALA A 544 -23.56 4.42 -8.84
C ALA A 544 -22.49 4.32 -7.75
N VAL A 545 -21.30 3.80 -8.06
CA VAL A 545 -20.12 3.83 -7.17
C VAL A 545 -18.83 4.06 -7.97
N GLN A 546 -17.90 4.86 -7.44
CA GLN A 546 -16.55 5.04 -8.01
C GLN A 546 -15.55 4.17 -7.25
N GLY A 547 -14.71 3.41 -7.96
CA GLY A 547 -13.79 2.47 -7.31
C GLY A 547 -12.62 2.00 -8.18
N ARG A 548 -11.91 0.98 -7.67
CA ARG A 548 -10.90 0.18 -8.36
C ARG A 548 -11.19 -1.31 -8.15
N ILE A 549 -10.95 -2.12 -9.17
CA ILE A 549 -11.04 -3.59 -9.16
C ILE A 549 -10.27 -4.11 -10.40
N VAL A 550 -9.64 -5.29 -10.36
CA VAL A 550 -8.93 -5.94 -11.47
C VAL A 550 -8.25 -4.96 -12.46
N GLY A 551 -7.20 -4.26 -12.00
CA GLY A 551 -6.42 -3.33 -12.84
C GLY A 551 -7.21 -2.12 -13.42
N SER A 552 -8.45 -1.92 -13.00
CA SER A 552 -9.42 -1.02 -13.64
C SER A 552 -9.76 0.19 -12.76
N LYS A 553 -10.15 1.30 -13.39
CA LYS A 553 -10.60 2.55 -12.75
C LYS A 553 -11.83 3.08 -13.47
N GLY A 554 -12.89 3.37 -12.73
CA GLY A 554 -14.10 3.95 -13.30
C GLY A 554 -15.21 4.24 -12.31
N LEU A 555 -16.39 4.50 -12.87
CA LEU A 555 -17.69 4.50 -12.21
C LEU A 555 -18.40 3.20 -12.60
N TRP A 556 -19.17 2.60 -11.68
CA TRP A 556 -20.06 1.48 -11.97
C TRP A 556 -21.49 1.85 -11.58
N LEU A 557 -22.42 1.68 -12.50
CA LEU A 557 -23.85 1.97 -12.31
C LEU A 557 -24.63 0.69 -11.99
N LEU A 558 -25.85 0.81 -11.46
CA LEU A 558 -26.78 -0.33 -11.45
C LEU A 558 -27.00 -0.84 -12.89
N HIS A 559 -26.82 -2.15 -13.12
CA HIS A 559 -27.04 -2.75 -14.44
C HIS A 559 -28.48 -2.52 -14.90
N PRO A 560 -28.74 -2.12 -16.17
CA PRO A 560 -30.07 -1.71 -16.62
C PRO A 560 -31.13 -2.79 -16.45
N THR A 561 -30.76 -4.06 -16.65
CA THR A 561 -31.65 -5.24 -16.56
C THR A 561 -31.37 -6.13 -15.36
N ASP A 562 -30.11 -6.25 -14.90
CA ASP A 562 -29.77 -7.08 -13.72
C ASP A 562 -29.86 -6.24 -12.44
N ARG A 563 -31.05 -6.27 -11.86
CA ARG A 563 -31.38 -5.55 -10.62
C ARG A 563 -31.66 -6.48 -9.44
N SER A 564 -31.36 -7.77 -9.59
CA SER A 564 -31.64 -8.79 -8.57
C SER A 564 -30.97 -8.44 -7.25
N LEU A 565 -31.57 -8.92 -6.15
CA LEU A 565 -31.01 -8.86 -4.80
C LEU A 565 -30.59 -10.24 -4.27
N ASP A 566 -31.00 -11.29 -4.98
CA ASP A 566 -30.91 -12.69 -4.57
C ASP A 566 -29.83 -13.46 -5.36
N GLU A 567 -29.42 -12.92 -6.52
CA GLU A 567 -28.29 -13.41 -7.30
C GLU A 567 -26.93 -13.03 -6.68
N PRO A 568 -25.84 -13.77 -6.95
CA PRO A 568 -24.48 -13.41 -6.53
C PRO A 568 -24.10 -11.98 -6.96
N PRO A 569 -23.20 -11.29 -6.22
CA PRO A 569 -22.71 -9.97 -6.64
C PRO A 569 -21.97 -10.07 -7.99
N ARG A 570 -22.41 -9.30 -9.00
CA ARG A 570 -21.78 -9.27 -10.35
C ARG A 570 -21.32 -7.88 -10.77
N ILE A 571 -20.27 -7.83 -11.58
CA ILE A 571 -19.66 -6.60 -12.09
C ILE A 571 -19.23 -6.74 -13.56
N TRP A 572 -19.57 -5.73 -14.37
CA TRP A 572 -19.20 -5.62 -15.77
C TRP A 572 -18.18 -4.49 -15.95
N ILE A 573 -16.98 -4.86 -16.36
CA ILE A 573 -15.83 -3.97 -16.57
C ILE A 573 -15.71 -3.65 -18.06
N ARG A 574 -15.70 -2.35 -18.41
CA ARG A 574 -15.45 -1.93 -19.80
C ARG A 574 -13.98 -1.92 -20.17
N ARG A 575 -13.69 -2.19 -21.44
CA ARG A 575 -12.35 -2.06 -22.03
C ARG A 575 -11.72 -0.68 -21.84
N SER A 576 -12.52 0.40 -21.78
CA SER A 576 -12.05 1.72 -21.37
C SER A 576 -11.60 1.78 -19.91
N GLN A 577 -12.30 1.11 -18.99
CA GLN A 577 -11.98 1.10 -17.55
C GLN A 577 -10.71 0.32 -17.22
N GLN A 578 -10.42 -0.76 -17.95
CA GLN A 578 -9.23 -1.57 -17.73
C GLN A 578 -7.96 -0.78 -18.06
N LYS A 579 -7.16 -0.47 -17.04
CA LYS A 579 -5.94 0.34 -17.18
C LYS A 579 -4.67 -0.51 -17.11
N ILE A 580 -4.73 -1.66 -16.44
CA ILE A 580 -3.72 -2.72 -16.37
C ILE A 580 -4.38 -4.04 -16.78
N ILE A 581 -3.71 -4.80 -17.65
CA ILE A 581 -4.07 -6.20 -17.95
C ILE A 581 -3.31 -7.12 -16.97
N LEU A 582 -4.02 -8.07 -16.34
CA LEU A 582 -3.51 -9.06 -15.40
C LEU A 582 -3.74 -10.48 -15.95
N HIS A 583 -3.02 -11.48 -15.45
CA HIS A 583 -3.15 -12.89 -15.90
C HIS A 583 -4.11 -13.71 -15.02
N GLU A 584 -3.94 -13.60 -13.70
CA GLU A 584 -4.62 -14.41 -12.69
C GLU A 584 -5.15 -13.48 -11.59
N LEU A 585 -6.39 -13.71 -11.14
CA LEU A 585 -7.05 -12.81 -10.18
C LEU A 585 -6.84 -13.27 -8.73
N SER A 586 -5.65 -12.96 -8.22
CA SER A 586 -5.39 -13.00 -6.77
C SER A 586 -6.47 -12.24 -5.98
N ARG A 587 -6.65 -12.60 -4.69
CA ARG A 587 -7.70 -12.04 -3.82
C ARG A 587 -7.80 -10.51 -3.88
N THR A 588 -6.67 -9.79 -3.85
CA THR A 588 -6.67 -8.31 -3.95
C THR A 588 -7.26 -7.81 -5.27
N GLY A 589 -7.02 -8.51 -6.37
CA GLY A 589 -7.56 -8.18 -7.69
C GLY A 589 -9.09 -8.25 -7.72
N ARG A 590 -9.66 -9.25 -7.05
CA ARG A 590 -11.11 -9.50 -6.95
C ARG A 590 -11.84 -8.61 -5.91
N ILE A 591 -11.12 -7.85 -5.10
CA ILE A 591 -11.72 -6.93 -4.12
C ILE A 591 -12.02 -5.56 -4.76
N PHE A 592 -13.27 -5.13 -4.68
CA PHE A 592 -13.68 -3.78 -5.03
C PHE A 592 -13.24 -2.79 -3.95
N ALA A 593 -12.34 -1.90 -4.34
CA ALA A 593 -11.80 -0.84 -3.53
C ALA A 593 -12.56 0.47 -3.83
N LEU A 594 -13.59 0.76 -3.03
CA LEU A 594 -14.42 1.95 -3.14
C LEU A 594 -13.59 3.22 -2.92
N VAL A 595 -13.72 4.18 -3.82
CA VAL A 595 -13.15 5.53 -3.71
C VAL A 595 -14.21 6.52 -3.25
N GLN A 596 -15.43 6.45 -3.82
CA GLN A 596 -16.56 7.30 -3.47
C GLN A 596 -17.89 6.59 -3.80
N PRO A 597 -18.91 6.62 -2.91
CA PRO A 597 -20.27 6.16 -3.21
C PRO A 597 -21.16 7.22 -3.89
#